data_AF-A0A7C6H4U1-F1
#
_entry.id   AF-A0A7C6H4U1-F1
#
_cell.length_a   1.000
_cell.length_b   1.000
_cell.length_c   1.000
_cell.angle_alpha   90.00
_cell.angle_beta   90.00
_cell.angle_gamma   90.00
#
_symmetry.space_group_name_H-M   'P 1'
#
loop_
_entity.id
_entity.type
_entity.pdbx_description
1 polymer ?
#
loop_
_entity_poly.entity_id
_entity_poly.type
_entity_poly.pdbx_seq_one_letter_code
_entity_poly.pdbx_strand_id
1 'polypeptide(L)'
;MDRRRRMTSVKPGRGPSLMGGMTSLIAALVGFVWFLSARRIMGGIGGLLGPGQIFPLFGLLFTIFALANAVYNFRNATSENRHSLVDITDAYDEPDPLDPRLRRQRHNSAHVSNPHTTTDTSSGSTVKESSGGFCPYCGRGVDDQFSYCPDCGRRLP
;
A
#
# COMPACT_ATOMS: atom_id res chain seq x y z
N MET A 1 -18.76 10.09 -20.98
CA MET A 1 -17.40 10.55 -20.63
C MET A 1 -16.60 9.32 -20.24
N ASP A 2 -15.81 8.80 -21.18
CA ASP A 2 -14.98 7.62 -21.00
C ASP A 2 -13.73 8.01 -20.20
N ARG A 3 -13.81 7.95 -18.86
CA ARG A 3 -12.62 8.09 -18.00
C ARG A 3 -11.85 6.78 -18.14
N ARG A 4 -10.91 6.74 -19.09
CA ARG A 4 -9.92 5.66 -19.15
C ARG A 4 -9.23 5.58 -17.79
N ARG A 5 -9.46 4.47 -17.08
CA ARG A 5 -8.80 4.14 -15.80
C ARG A 5 -7.29 4.19 -16.06
N ARG A 6 -6.60 5.05 -15.33
CA ARG A 6 -5.19 5.31 -15.57
C ARG A 6 -4.45 4.69 -14.40
N MET A 7 -3.89 3.49 -14.61
CA MET A 7 -2.94 2.92 -13.66
C MET A 7 -1.80 3.94 -13.49
N THR A 8 -1.60 4.39 -12.26
CA THR A 8 -0.55 5.35 -11.93
C THR A 8 0.48 4.64 -11.10
N SER A 9 1.75 4.91 -11.35
CA SER A 9 2.83 4.16 -10.71
C SER A 9 3.84 5.12 -10.11
N VAL A 10 4.30 4.86 -8.89
CA VAL A 10 5.32 5.69 -8.24
C VAL A 10 6.70 5.22 -8.69
N LYS A 11 7.48 6.12 -9.28
CA LYS A 11 8.83 5.83 -9.75
C LYS A 11 9.86 6.12 -8.64
N PRO A 12 10.85 5.24 -8.40
CA PRO A 12 11.94 5.46 -7.44
C PRO A 12 12.81 6.64 -7.87
N GLY A 13 13.36 7.39 -6.90
CA GLY A 13 14.26 8.52 -7.18
C GLY A 13 15.56 8.10 -7.89
N ARG A 14 16.10 8.99 -8.75
CA ARG A 14 17.37 8.74 -9.46
C ARG A 14 18.58 8.71 -8.51
N GLY A 15 18.59 9.57 -7.49
CA GLY A 15 19.66 9.63 -6.48
C GLY A 15 19.85 8.33 -5.69
N PRO A 16 18.80 7.79 -5.05
CA PRO A 16 18.88 6.50 -4.36
C PRO A 16 19.32 5.35 -5.27
N SER A 17 18.84 5.33 -6.52
CA SER A 17 19.23 4.31 -7.50
C SER A 17 20.71 4.44 -7.88
N LEU A 18 21.22 5.65 -8.14
CA LEU A 18 22.63 5.87 -8.44
C LEU A 18 23.53 5.44 -7.28
N MET A 19 23.17 5.84 -6.05
CA MET A 19 23.92 5.46 -4.85
C MET A 19 23.91 3.95 -4.66
N GLY A 20 22.77 3.29 -4.85
CA GLY A 20 22.65 1.82 -4.81
C GLY A 20 23.51 1.14 -5.88
N GLY A 21 23.65 1.73 -7.06
CA GLY A 21 24.54 1.23 -8.12
C GLY A 21 26.01 1.34 -7.73
N MET A 22 26.41 2.48 -7.18
CA MET A 22 27.79 2.72 -6.74
C MET A 22 28.19 1.80 -5.58
N THR A 23 27.34 1.65 -4.57
CA THR A 23 27.60 0.72 -3.45
C THR A 23 27.69 -0.73 -3.93
N SER A 24 26.89 -1.10 -4.93
CA SER A 24 26.95 -2.42 -5.55
C SER A 24 28.28 -2.68 -6.27
N LEU A 25 28.88 -1.69 -6.94
CA LEU A 25 30.22 -1.84 -7.54
C LEU A 25 31.30 -2.03 -6.47
N ILE A 26 31.23 -1.26 -5.38
CA ILE A 26 32.17 -1.41 -4.25
C ILE A 26 32.03 -2.81 -3.64
N ALA A 27 30.79 -3.29 -3.42
CA ALA A 27 30.53 -4.63 -2.91
C ALA A 27 31.05 -5.73 -3.86
N ALA A 28 30.90 -5.55 -5.17
CA ALA A 28 31.42 -6.49 -6.16
C ALA A 28 32.96 -6.60 -6.09
N LEU A 29 33.65 -5.46 -5.96
CA LEU A 29 35.11 -5.40 -5.78
C LEU A 29 35.54 -6.10 -4.49
N VAL A 30 34.86 -5.82 -3.38
CA VAL A 30 35.15 -6.46 -2.08
C VAL A 30 34.94 -7.97 -2.14
N GLY A 31 33.83 -8.43 -2.73
CA GLY A 31 33.57 -9.87 -2.92
C GLY A 31 34.62 -10.56 -3.78
N PHE A 32 35.12 -9.87 -4.80
CA PHE A 32 36.16 -10.41 -5.69
C PHE A 32 37.51 -10.50 -4.98
N VAL A 33 37.88 -9.47 -4.22
CA VAL A 33 39.07 -9.47 -3.36
C VAL A 33 38.96 -10.58 -2.31
N TRP A 34 37.80 -10.73 -1.66
CA TRP A 34 37.54 -11.81 -0.71
C TRP A 34 37.76 -13.17 -1.35
N PHE A 35 37.18 -13.42 -2.51
CA PHE A 35 37.32 -14.69 -3.23
C PHE A 35 38.78 -15.05 -3.50
N LEU A 36 39.57 -14.08 -3.98
CA LEU A 36 41.00 -14.28 -4.21
C LEU A 36 41.73 -14.55 -2.89
N SER A 37 41.55 -13.70 -1.88
CA SER A 37 42.22 -13.82 -0.58
C SER A 37 41.87 -15.14 0.13
N ALA A 38 40.59 -15.50 0.17
CA ALA A 38 40.10 -16.72 0.80
C ALA A 38 40.64 -17.98 0.09
N ARG A 39 40.74 -17.98 -1.24
CA ARG A 39 41.36 -19.10 -1.97
C ARG A 39 42.83 -19.28 -1.65
N ARG A 40 43.57 -18.19 -1.41
CA ARG A 40 45.00 -18.26 -1.09
C ARG A 40 45.24 -18.76 0.34
N ILE A 41 44.39 -18.39 1.29
CA ILE A 41 44.55 -18.76 2.70
C ILE A 41 43.99 -20.16 2.98
N MET A 42 42.82 -20.48 2.41
CA MET A 42 42.08 -21.69 2.74
C MET A 42 42.20 -22.80 1.68
N GLY A 43 42.89 -22.52 0.57
CA GLY A 43 43.11 -23.48 -0.51
C GLY A 43 43.90 -24.70 -0.02
N GLY A 44 43.24 -25.86 0.03
CA GLY A 44 43.83 -27.13 0.46
C GLY A 44 43.34 -27.65 1.81
N ILE A 45 42.55 -26.88 2.56
CA ILE A 45 42.01 -27.29 3.87
C ILE A 45 40.63 -27.97 3.68
N GLY A 46 40.54 -29.26 4.00
CA GLY A 46 39.26 -29.98 4.15
C GLY A 46 38.83 -30.89 2.99
N GLY A 47 39.68 -31.18 2.01
CA GLY A 47 39.34 -32.08 0.89
C GLY A 47 38.32 -31.51 -0.09
N LEU A 48 37.84 -32.28 -1.08
CA LEU A 48 37.07 -31.76 -2.24
C LEU A 48 35.80 -30.96 -1.89
N LEU A 49 35.14 -31.29 -0.78
CA LEU A 49 33.95 -30.60 -0.25
C LEU A 49 34.22 -29.88 1.08
N GLY A 50 35.50 -29.58 1.34
CA GLY A 50 35.93 -28.95 2.57
C GLY A 50 35.57 -27.48 2.67
N PRO A 51 35.61 -26.91 3.88
CA PRO A 51 35.47 -25.48 4.09
C PRO A 51 36.44 -24.66 3.21
N GLY A 52 37.63 -25.17 2.90
CA GLY A 52 38.59 -24.52 2.00
C GLY A 52 38.16 -24.36 0.54
N GLN A 53 37.28 -25.23 0.05
CA GLN A 53 36.69 -25.10 -1.28
C GLN A 53 35.41 -24.25 -1.25
N ILE A 54 34.58 -24.40 -0.22
CA ILE A 54 33.26 -23.75 -0.15
C ILE A 54 33.39 -22.27 0.23
N PHE A 55 34.21 -21.97 1.25
CA PHE A 55 34.29 -20.64 1.83
C PHE A 55 34.65 -19.52 0.83
N PRO A 56 35.59 -19.72 -0.10
CA PRO A 56 35.87 -18.69 -1.09
C PRO A 56 34.71 -18.49 -2.08
N LEU A 57 33.93 -19.53 -2.40
CA LEU A 57 32.82 -19.44 -3.37
C LEU A 57 31.74 -18.44 -2.94
N PHE A 58 31.58 -18.18 -1.64
CA PHE A 58 30.71 -17.10 -1.17
C PHE A 58 31.14 -15.72 -1.68
N GLY A 59 32.45 -15.45 -1.77
CA GLY A 59 32.96 -14.21 -2.35
C GLY A 59 32.54 -14.05 -3.81
N LEU A 60 32.64 -15.13 -4.60
CA LEU A 60 32.19 -15.13 -6.00
C LEU A 60 30.67 -14.94 -6.12
N LEU A 61 29.90 -15.64 -5.29
CA LEU A 61 28.45 -15.51 -5.22
C LEU A 61 28.04 -14.06 -4.93
N PHE A 62 28.66 -13.44 -3.93
CA PHE A 62 28.39 -12.05 -3.57
C PHE A 62 28.81 -11.07 -4.66
N THR A 63 29.91 -11.32 -5.38
CA THR A 63 30.27 -10.50 -6.55
C THR A 63 29.21 -10.58 -7.64
N ILE A 64 28.71 -11.78 -7.98
CA ILE A 64 27.65 -11.94 -8.99
C ILE A 64 26.38 -11.22 -8.56
N PHE A 65 25.96 -11.40 -7.31
CA PHE A 65 24.79 -10.73 -6.76
C PHE A 65 24.94 -9.20 -6.76
N ALA A 66 26.11 -8.69 -6.39
CA ALA A 66 26.41 -7.27 -6.40
C ALA A 66 26.40 -6.70 -7.82
N LEU A 67 26.92 -7.42 -8.82
CA LEU A 67 26.84 -6.99 -10.22
C LEU A 67 25.40 -6.93 -10.73
N ALA A 68 24.57 -7.92 -10.40
CA ALA A 68 23.14 -7.88 -10.75
C ALA A 68 22.44 -6.66 -10.13
N ASN A 69 22.73 -6.36 -8.86
CA ASN A 69 22.21 -5.17 -8.19
C ASN A 69 22.75 -3.87 -8.82
N ALA A 70 24.02 -3.83 -9.23
CA ALA A 70 24.59 -2.69 -9.92
C ALA A 70 23.86 -2.43 -11.24
N VAL A 71 23.66 -3.47 -12.05
CA VAL A 71 22.93 -3.35 -13.33
C VAL A 71 21.50 -2.86 -13.10
N TYR A 72 20.78 -3.45 -12.14
CA TYR A 72 19.41 -3.01 -11.81
C TYR A 72 19.37 -1.53 -11.42
N ASN A 73 20.23 -1.12 -10.47
CA ASN A 73 20.26 0.23 -9.94
C ASN A 73 20.71 1.27 -10.97
N PHE A 74 21.73 0.98 -11.78
CA PHE A 74 22.16 1.88 -12.84
C PHE A 74 21.12 2.00 -13.95
N ARG A 75 20.51 0.89 -14.37
CA ARG A 75 19.40 0.92 -15.33
C ARG A 75 18.24 1.77 -14.80
N ASN A 76 17.94 1.68 -13.51
CA ASN A 76 16.89 2.46 -12.88
C ASN A 76 17.25 3.96 -12.73
N ALA A 77 18.54 4.28 -12.55
CA ALA A 77 19.04 5.65 -12.48
C ALA A 77 19.05 6.35 -13.85
N THR A 78 19.35 5.62 -14.93
CA THR A 78 19.53 6.18 -16.28
C THR A 78 18.30 6.04 -17.18
N SER A 79 17.44 5.03 -16.99
CA SER A 79 16.30 4.79 -17.87
C SER A 79 15.25 5.91 -17.85
N GLU A 80 14.65 6.15 -19.02
CA GLU A 80 13.49 7.02 -19.19
C GLU A 80 12.23 6.38 -18.57
N ASN A 81 12.06 5.08 -18.80
CA ASN A 81 11.02 4.23 -18.22
C ASN A 81 11.62 3.30 -17.15
N ARG A 82 11.73 3.83 -15.94
CA ARG A 82 12.16 3.11 -14.72
C ARG A 82 11.04 2.26 -14.13
N HIS A 83 11.44 1.19 -13.44
CA HIS A 83 10.53 0.27 -12.74
C HIS A 83 9.76 1.02 -11.65
N SER A 84 8.46 0.77 -11.52
CA SER A 84 7.65 1.34 -10.46
C SER A 84 7.91 0.64 -9.13
N LEU A 85 7.98 1.42 -8.05
CA LEU A 85 8.04 0.88 -6.69
C LEU A 85 6.70 0.28 -6.28
N VAL A 86 5.63 0.97 -6.66
CA VAL A 86 4.26 0.66 -6.29
C VAL A 86 3.38 0.95 -7.50
N ASP A 87 2.46 0.03 -7.78
CA ASP A 87 1.34 0.24 -8.69
C ASP A 87 0.16 0.77 -7.88
N ILE A 88 -0.40 1.91 -8.31
CA ILE A 88 -1.55 2.53 -7.65
C ILE A 88 -2.77 2.13 -8.47
N THR A 89 -3.55 1.22 -7.91
CA THR A 89 -4.85 0.79 -8.40
C THR A 89 -5.97 1.66 -7.84
N ASP A 90 -7.03 1.86 -8.63
CA ASP A 90 -8.21 2.59 -8.17
C ASP A 90 -9.10 1.68 -7.31
N ALA A 91 -9.87 2.27 -6.39
CA ALA A 91 -10.81 1.54 -5.52
C ALA A 91 -11.90 0.74 -6.26
N TYR A 92 -12.06 0.99 -7.56
CA TYR A 92 -12.97 0.24 -8.43
C TYR A 92 -12.34 -1.02 -9.03
N ASP A 93 -11.01 -1.03 -9.20
CA ASP A 93 -10.26 -2.17 -9.76
C ASP A 93 -9.86 -3.13 -8.62
N GLU A 94 -9.40 -2.58 -7.50
CA GLU A 94 -9.03 -3.33 -6.31
C GLU A 94 -9.57 -2.62 -5.05
N PRO A 95 -10.77 -2.99 -4.56
CA PRO A 95 -11.36 -2.35 -3.39
C PRO A 95 -10.57 -2.70 -2.13
N ASP A 96 -10.12 -1.68 -1.39
CA ASP A 96 -9.40 -1.87 -0.13
C ASP A 96 -10.33 -2.57 0.89
N PRO A 97 -9.99 -3.78 1.37
CA PRO A 97 -10.80 -4.50 2.36
C PRO A 97 -10.96 -3.73 3.67
N LEU A 98 -10.07 -2.79 3.97
CA LEU A 98 -10.09 -1.97 5.17
C LEU A 98 -10.74 -0.59 4.97
N ASP A 99 -11.31 -0.30 3.79
CA ASP A 99 -12.00 0.97 3.55
C ASP A 99 -13.18 1.14 4.53
N PRO A 100 -13.14 2.14 5.43
CA PRO A 100 -14.23 2.41 6.38
C PRO A 100 -15.57 2.67 5.69
N ARG A 101 -15.58 3.15 4.44
CA ARG A 101 -16.80 3.36 3.65
C ARG A 101 -17.45 2.04 3.24
N LEU A 102 -16.66 1.05 2.82
CA LEU A 102 -17.14 -0.32 2.58
C LEU A 102 -17.66 -0.96 3.87
N ARG A 103 -16.95 -0.76 5.00
CA ARG A 103 -17.41 -1.26 6.31
C ARG A 103 -18.76 -0.65 6.71
N ARG A 104 -18.95 0.65 6.47
CA ARG A 104 -20.20 1.36 6.76
C ARG A 104 -21.33 0.93 5.82
N GLN A 105 -21.05 0.71 4.54
CA GLN A 105 -22.02 0.16 3.59
C GLN A 105 -22.47 -1.25 4.00
N ARG A 106 -21.54 -2.15 4.38
CA ARG A 106 -21.91 -3.48 4.88
C ARG A 106 -22.81 -3.41 6.13
N HIS A 107 -22.51 -2.52 7.07
CA HIS A 107 -23.37 -2.31 8.26
C HIS A 107 -24.76 -1.77 7.91
N ASN A 108 -24.84 -0.80 6.99
CA ASN A 108 -26.13 -0.25 6.57
C ASN A 108 -26.94 -1.25 5.74
N SER A 109 -26.30 -2.04 4.87
CA SER A 109 -26.95 -3.07 4.05
C SER A 109 -27.39 -4.29 4.86
N ALA A 110 -26.67 -4.66 5.93
CA ALA A 110 -27.08 -5.71 6.86
C ALA A 110 -28.33 -5.34 7.68
N HIS A 111 -28.67 -4.04 7.76
CA HIS A 111 -29.91 -3.56 8.38
C HIS A 111 -31.11 -3.54 7.42
N VAL A 112 -30.94 -3.91 6.13
CA VAL A 112 -31.97 -3.82 5.07
C VAL A 112 -32.39 -5.18 4.51
N SER A 113 -31.87 -6.29 5.04
CA SER A 113 -32.37 -7.63 4.72
C SER A 113 -33.37 -8.13 5.77
N ASN A 114 -34.58 -7.58 5.72
CA ASN A 114 -35.78 -8.31 6.13
C ASN A 114 -36.93 -7.92 5.18
N PRO A 115 -37.26 -8.75 4.17
CA PRO A 115 -38.38 -8.48 3.29
C PRO A 115 -39.69 -8.96 3.94
N HIS A 116 -40.65 -8.03 4.02
CA HIS A 116 -42.05 -8.21 4.43
C HIS A 116 -42.28 -8.53 5.93
N THR A 117 -43.00 -7.68 6.66
CA THR A 117 -44.47 -7.68 6.63
C THR A 117 -45.02 -6.30 6.99
N THR A 118 -45.92 -5.79 6.15
CA THR A 118 -46.89 -4.75 6.47
C THR A 118 -47.81 -5.23 7.58
N THR A 119 -47.77 -4.60 8.76
CA THR A 119 -48.92 -4.26 9.62
C THR A 119 -48.42 -3.73 10.96
N ASP A 120 -48.72 -2.45 11.20
CA ASP A 120 -49.12 -1.82 12.45
C ASP A 120 -48.77 -2.47 13.81
N THR A 121 -48.29 -1.59 14.69
CA THR A 121 -48.49 -1.57 16.15
C THR A 121 -47.48 -2.29 17.04
N SER A 122 -46.59 -1.44 17.57
CA SER A 122 -46.12 -1.40 18.97
C SER A 122 -44.96 -2.31 19.41
N SER A 123 -43.92 -1.60 19.88
CA SER A 123 -43.24 -1.81 21.18
C SER A 123 -41.76 -2.18 21.05
N GLY A 124 -40.91 -1.16 21.23
CA GLY A 124 -39.47 -1.34 21.42
C GLY A 124 -38.60 -0.17 20.97
N SER A 125 -39.17 0.94 20.51
CA SER A 125 -38.44 2.20 20.37
C SER A 125 -38.48 2.95 21.69
N THR A 126 -37.33 3.15 22.32
CA THR A 126 -37.13 4.33 23.17
C THR A 126 -37.14 5.55 22.26
N VAL A 127 -38.35 5.93 21.83
CA VAL A 127 -38.64 7.24 21.27
C VAL A 127 -38.40 8.20 22.42
N LYS A 128 -37.26 8.89 22.39
CA LYS A 128 -37.22 10.22 22.99
C LYS A 128 -38.10 11.06 22.09
N GLU A 129 -39.30 11.30 22.57
CA GLU A 129 -40.22 12.28 22.02
C GLU A 129 -39.54 13.65 22.20
N SER A 130 -38.67 13.99 21.24
CA SER A 130 -38.22 15.36 21.09
C SER A 130 -39.31 16.08 20.33
N SER A 131 -39.99 16.96 21.06
CA SER A 131 -40.62 18.15 20.52
C SER A 131 -39.59 18.90 19.66
N GLY A 132 -39.46 18.49 18.40
CA GLY A 132 -38.49 19.02 17.45
C GLY A 132 -39.21 19.38 16.17
N GLY A 133 -39.09 20.63 15.73
CA GLY A 133 -39.68 21.09 14.47
C GLY A 133 -39.11 20.41 13.22
N PHE A 134 -39.72 20.71 12.07
CA PHE A 134 -39.16 20.35 10.76
C PHE A 134 -38.42 21.55 10.17
N CYS A 135 -37.31 21.30 9.49
CA CYS A 135 -36.58 22.34 8.74
C CYS A 135 -37.46 22.84 7.58
N PRO A 136 -37.82 24.14 7.53
CA PRO A 136 -38.73 24.68 6.51
C PRO A 136 -38.11 24.73 5.10
N TYR A 137 -36.79 24.50 4.99
CA TYR A 137 -36.07 24.59 3.72
C TYR A 137 -35.86 23.25 3.02
N CYS A 138 -35.72 22.15 3.77
CA CYS A 138 -35.47 20.82 3.20
C CYS A 138 -36.38 19.71 3.76
N GLY A 139 -37.25 20.02 4.73
CA GLY A 139 -38.25 19.09 5.26
C GLY A 139 -37.71 18.02 6.21
N ARG A 140 -36.43 18.05 6.57
CA ARG A 140 -35.86 17.11 7.56
C ARG A 140 -36.32 17.47 8.98
N GLY A 141 -36.64 16.47 9.81
CA GLY A 141 -36.87 16.67 11.24
C GLY A 141 -35.59 17.13 11.95
N VAL A 142 -35.68 18.16 12.77
CA VAL A 142 -34.54 18.73 13.49
C VAL A 142 -34.98 19.06 14.92
N ASP A 143 -34.16 18.74 15.90
CA ASP A 143 -34.44 19.10 17.30
C ASP A 143 -34.31 20.62 17.51
N ASP A 144 -35.09 21.18 18.44
CA ASP A 144 -35.14 22.62 18.75
C ASP A 144 -33.81 23.19 19.31
N GLN A 145 -32.82 22.33 19.57
CA GLN A 145 -31.51 22.71 20.09
C GLN A 145 -30.51 23.17 19.00
N PHE A 146 -30.86 23.03 17.72
CA PHE A 146 -29.97 23.37 16.61
C PHE A 146 -30.26 24.76 16.04
N SER A 147 -29.26 25.65 16.05
CA SER A 147 -29.36 26.96 15.37
C SER A 147 -29.26 26.85 13.83
N TYR A 148 -28.73 25.75 13.31
CA TYR A 148 -28.53 25.49 11.88
C TYR A 148 -28.94 24.07 11.53
N CYS A 149 -29.55 23.88 10.35
CA CYS A 149 -29.94 22.57 9.85
C CYS A 149 -28.69 21.72 9.51
N PRO A 150 -28.55 20.50 10.07
CA PRO A 150 -27.38 19.65 9.83
C PRO A 150 -27.29 19.07 8.41
N ASP A 151 -28.37 19.17 7.63
CA ASP A 151 -28.44 18.60 6.28
C ASP A 151 -28.18 19.65 5.20
N CYS A 152 -28.83 20.82 5.31
CA CYS A 152 -28.74 21.87 4.29
C CYS A 152 -27.97 23.12 4.75
N GLY A 153 -27.53 23.20 6.01
CA GLY A 153 -26.69 24.28 6.55
C GLY A 153 -27.40 25.62 6.77
N ARG A 154 -28.70 25.72 6.51
CA ARG A 154 -29.46 26.97 6.71
C ARG A 154 -29.82 27.18 8.17
N ARG A 155 -29.82 28.44 8.61
CA ARG A 155 -30.20 28.83 9.97
C ARG A 155 -31.67 28.53 10.22
N LEU A 156 -31.98 27.84 11.32
CA LEU A 156 -33.35 27.55 11.73
C LEU A 156 -33.97 28.78 12.42
N PRO A 157 -35.27 29.05 12.21
CA PRO A 157 -35.98 30.18 12.82
C PRO A 157 -36.11 30.05 14.34
#